data_AF-A0A0U4W4D6-F1
#
_entry.id   AF-A0A0U4W4D6-F1
#
_cell.length_a   1.000
_cell.length_b   1.000
_cell.length_c   1.000
_cell.angle_alpha   90.00
_cell.angle_beta   90.00
_cell.angle_gamma   90.00
#
_symmetry.space_group_name_H-M   'P 1'
#
loop_
_entity.id
_entity.type
_entity.pdbx_description
1 polymer ?
#
loop_
_entity_poly.entity_id
_entity_poly.type
_entity_poly.pdbx_seq_one_letter_code
_entity_poly.pdbx_strand_id
1 'polypeptide(L)' 'MSEKIRIDVFMNLTCTTEPQLRENLKKALSLEGLTAEVSYKRLSPEEAERLGLKGSPTVIINGKELQPLPQGGFT' A
#
# COMPACT_ATOMS: atom_id res chain seq x y z
N MET A 1 13.64 -17.18 11.97
CA MET A 1 13.00 -17.41 10.67
C MET A 1 12.64 -16.04 10.12
N SER A 2 13.22 -15.63 8.98
CA SER A 2 12.90 -14.33 8.39
C SER A 2 11.56 -14.46 7.64
N GLU A 3 10.46 -14.11 8.30
CA GLU A 3 9.19 -13.94 7.60
C GLU A 3 9.38 -12.83 6.55
N LYS A 4 9.34 -13.22 5.28
CA LYS A 4 9.37 -12.27 4.17
C LYS A 4 8.01 -11.57 4.13
N ILE A 5 7.97 -10.34 4.59
CA ILE A 5 6.76 -9.52 4.54
C ILE A 5 6.56 -9.10 3.09
N ARG A 6 5.37 -9.31 2.52
CA ARG A 6 5.03 -8.86 1.18
C ARG A 6 4.09 -7.67 1.25
N ILE A 7 4.43 -6.58 0.60
CA ILE A 7 3.63 -5.35 0.60
C ILE A 7 3.27 -5.02 -0.84
N ASP A 8 2.01 -5.22 -1.22
CA ASP A 8 1.48 -4.83 -2.51
C ASP A 8 0.75 -3.49 -2.37
N VAL A 9 1.25 -2.45 -3.02
CA VAL A 9 0.68 -1.11 -3.00
C VAL A 9 -0.01 -0.84 -4.33
N PHE A 10 -1.31 -0.62 -4.29
CA PHE A 10 -2.13 -0.27 -5.43
C PHE A 10 -2.44 1.22 -5.41
N MET A 11 -2.01 1.92 -6.45
CA MET A 11 -2.12 3.38 -6.55
C MET A 11 -2.79 3.77 -7.86
N ASN A 12 -3.52 4.89 -7.86
CA ASN A 12 -4.02 5.47 -9.09
C ASN A 12 -2.86 6.08 -9.90
N LEU A 13 -3.01 6.18 -11.22
CA LEU A 13 -1.99 6.71 -12.14
C LEU A 13 -1.52 8.12 -11.79
N THR A 14 -2.37 8.91 -11.12
CA THR A 14 -2.12 10.30 -10.72
C THR A 14 -1.61 10.46 -9.28
N CYS A 15 -1.28 9.37 -8.59
CA CYS A 15 -0.92 9.45 -7.17
C CYS A 15 0.49 10.02 -6.95
N THR A 16 0.56 11.27 -6.48
CA THR A 16 1.81 11.99 -6.18
C THR A 16 2.47 11.55 -4.87
N THR A 17 1.80 10.72 -4.07
CA THR A 17 2.24 10.30 -2.73
C THR A 17 3.16 9.07 -2.73
N GLU A 18 3.43 8.47 -3.89
CA GLU A 18 4.35 7.32 -4.07
C GLU A 18 5.73 7.50 -3.38
N PRO A 19 6.48 8.60 -3.59
CA PRO A 19 7.78 8.76 -2.94
C PRO A 19 7.68 8.82 -1.41
N GLN A 20 6.64 9.47 -0.89
CA GLN A 20 6.42 9.63 0.54
C GLN A 20 6.02 8.30 1.20
N LEU A 21 5.16 7.52 0.54
CA LEU A 21 4.78 6.18 1.00
C LEU A 21 6.00 5.25 1.04
N ARG A 22 6.84 5.30 0.00
CA ARG A 22 8.07 4.49 -0.08
C ARG A 22 9.04 4.83 1.05
N GLU A 23 9.23 6.12 1.36
CA GLU A 23 10.08 6.53 2.47
C GLU A 23 9.52 6.05 3.81
N ASN A 24 8.21 6.20 4.03
CA ASN A 24 7.54 5.75 5.25
C ASN A 24 7.65 4.24 5.44
N LEU A 25 7.43 3.44 4.39
CA LEU A 25 7.60 2.00 4.44
C LEU A 25 9.04 1.62 4.75
N LYS A 26 10.01 2.26 4.08
CA LYS A 26 11.44 1.99 4.34
C LYS A 26 11.83 2.35 5.78
N LYS A 27 11.34 3.47 6.31
CA LYS A 27 11.56 3.86 7.70
C LYS A 27 10.94 2.85 8.67
N ALA A 28 9.68 2.47 8.47
CA ALA A 28 8.99 1.51 9.32
C ALA A 28 9.72 0.15 9.35
N LEU A 29 10.10 -0.36 8.17
CA LEU A 29 10.86 -1.61 8.05
C LEU A 29 12.23 -1.52 8.72
N SER A 30 12.93 -0.40 8.55
CA SER A 30 14.23 -0.18 9.19
C SER A 30 14.14 -0.04 10.71
N LEU A 31 13.06 0.55 11.23
CA LEU A 31 12.82 0.68 12.67
C LEU A 31 12.50 -0.67 13.31
N GLU A 32 11.73 -1.50 12.60
CA GLU A 32 11.36 -2.85 13.06
C GLU A 32 12.45 -3.89 12.78
N GLY A 33 13.51 -3.54 12.02
CA GLY A 33 14.54 -4.48 11.59
C GLY A 33 14.04 -5.58 10.65
N LEU A 34 12.95 -5.30 9.94
CA LEU A 34 12.25 -6.24 9.06
C LEU A 34 12.60 -5.97 7.60
N THR A 35 12.59 -7.04 6.80
CA THR A 35 12.76 -6.95 5.35
C THR A 35 11.44 -7.28 4.67
N ALA A 36 10.90 -6.35 3.88
CA ALA A 36 9.70 -6.57 3.09
C ALA A 36 9.94 -6.41 1.59
N GLU A 37 9.24 -7.21 0.81
CA GLU A 37 9.16 -7.10 -0.64
C GLU A 37 8.00 -6.18 -1.00
N VAL A 38 8.31 -4.95 -1.43
CA VAL A 38 7.30 -3.94 -1.76
C VAL A 38 7.10 -3.89 -3.28
N SER A 39 5.88 -4.20 -3.74
CA SER A 39 5.46 -4.11 -5.13
C SER A 39 4.50 -2.94 -5.32
N TYR A 40 4.86 -1.99 -6.18
CA TYR A 40 4.01 -0.85 -6.52
C TYR A 40 3.29 -1.14 -7.83
N LYS A 41 1.97 -1.22 -7.78
CA LYS A 41 1.10 -1.42 -8.94
C LYS A 41 0.26 -0.18 -9.15
N ARG A 42 0.46 0.45 -10.31
CA ARG A 42 -0.40 1.54 -10.76
C ARG A 42 -1.56 0.95 -11.52
N LEU A 43 -2.77 1.17 -11.02
CA LEU A 43 -4.00 0.69 -11.63
C LEU A 43 -4.84 1.89 -12.09
N SER A 44 -5.50 1.72 -13.22
CA SER A 44 -6.59 2.61 -13.61
C SER A 44 -7.76 2.46 -12.63
N PRO A 45 -8.61 3.49 -12.47
CA PRO A 45 -9.80 3.38 -11.61
C PRO A 45 -10.69 2.18 -11.98
N GLU A 46 -10.80 1.86 -13.27
CA GLU A 46 -11.56 0.70 -13.77
C GLU A 46 -10.96 -0.64 -13.31
N GLU A 47 -9.62 -0.76 -13.30
CA GLU A 47 -8.91 -1.97 -12.83
C GLU A 47 -9.00 -2.11 -11.30
N ALA A 48 -8.95 -0.99 -10.58
CA ALA A 48 -9.13 -0.97 -9.14
C ALA A 48 -10.54 -1.43 -8.74
N GLU A 49 -11.58 -0.95 -9.43
CA GLU A 49 -12.96 -1.34 -9.22
C GLU A 49 -13.18 -2.84 -9.50
N ARG A 50 -12.59 -3.36 -10.59
CA ARG A 50 -12.60 -4.81 -10.90
C ARG A 50 -11.93 -5.68 -9.84
N LEU A 51 -10.90 -5.16 -9.19
CA LEU A 51 -10.19 -5.82 -8.10
C LEU A 51 -10.89 -5.63 -6.74
N GLY A 52 -12.01 -4.91 -6.68
CA GLY A 52 -12.75 -4.62 -5.44
C GLY A 52 -12.06 -3.60 -4.53
N LEU A 53 -11.06 -2.87 -5.04
CA LEU A 53 -10.33 -1.86 -4.30
C LEU A 53 -11.19 -0.60 -4.20
N LYS A 54 -11.63 -0.27 -2.99
CA LYS A 54 -12.58 0.83 -2.73
C LYS A 54 -11.94 2.21 -2.61
N GLY A 55 -10.61 2.29 -2.61
CA GLY A 55 -9.89 3.54 -2.44
C GLY A 55 -8.45 3.48 -2.91
N SER A 56 -7.91 4.63 -3.30
CA SER A 56 -6.50 4.81 -3.63
C SER A 56 -5.87 5.81 -2.66
N PRO A 57 -4.70 5.51 -2.07
CA PRO A 57 -3.89 4.29 -2.21
C PRO A 57 -4.43 3.11 -1.37
N THR A 58 -4.41 1.89 -1.92
CA THR A 58 -4.61 0.65 -1.15
C THR A 58 -3.27 -0.01 -0.89
N VAL A 59 -3.00 -0.39 0.35
CA VAL A 59 -1.80 -1.13 0.75
C VAL A 59 -2.24 -2.51 1.22
N ILE A 60 -1.61 -3.57 0.73
CA ILE A 60 -1.88 -4.95 1.14
C ILE A 60 -0.60 -5.54 1.72
N ILE A 61 -0.63 -5.93 2.99
CA ILE A 61 0.52 -6.52 3.69
C ILE A 61 0.22 -8.00 3.96
N ASN A 62 1.03 -8.91 3.42
CA ASN A 62 0.86 -10.35 3.55
C ASN A 62 -0.54 -10.85 3.15
N GLY A 63 -1.11 -10.28 2.09
CA GLY A 63 -2.46 -10.60 1.63
C GLY A 63 -3.58 -10.02 2.49
N LYS A 64 -3.27 -9.25 3.54
CA LYS A 64 -4.24 -8.48 4.32
C LYS A 64 -4.22 -7.04 3.87
N GLU A 65 -5.37 -6.53 3.43
CA GLU A 65 -5.51 -5.12 3.11
C GLU A 65 -5.31 -4.28 4.37
N LEU A 66 -4.29 -3.42 4.33
CA LEU A 66 -4.11 -2.29 5.22
C LEU A 66 -4.93 -1.12 4.64
N GLN A 67 -6.25 -1.29 4.56
CA GLN A 67 -7.13 -0.15 4.32
C GLN A 67 -7.06 0.78 5.52
N PRO A 68 -7.27 2.10 5.35
CA PRO A 68 -7.66 2.92 6.48
C PRO A 68 -8.91 2.28 7.11
N LEU A 69 -8.80 1.84 8.37
CA LEU A 69 -9.97 1.67 9.21
C LEU A 69 -10.77 2.98 9.17
N PRO A 70 -12.11 2.95 9.14
CA PRO A 70 -12.93 4.16 9.05
C PRO A 70 -12.70 5.06 10.29
N GLN A 71 -11.68 5.91 10.20
CA GLN A 71 -11.44 7.04 11.07
C GLN A 71 -11.16 8.23 10.16
N GLY A 72 -12.24 8.96 9.85
CA GLY A 72 -12.20 10.26 9.20
C GLY A 72 -12.45 10.20 7.69
N GLY A 73 -13.65 10.63 7.28
CA GLY A 73 -13.99 10.84 5.88
C GLY A 73 -13.06 11.85 5.21
N PHE A 74 -12.87 11.68 3.90
CA PHE A 74 -12.38 12.74 3.03
C PHE A 74 -13.48 13.81 2.97
N THR A 75 -13.23 14.99 3.54
CA THR A 75 -13.97 16.21 3.20
C THR A 75 -13.23 17.00 2.14
#